data_AF-A0A059KUH5-F1
#
_entry.id   AF-A0A059KUH5-F1
#
_cell.length_a   1.000
_cell.length_b   1.000
_cell.length_c   1.000
_cell.angle_alpha   90.00
_cell.angle_beta   90.00
_cell.angle_gamma   90.00
#
_symmetry.space_group_name_H-M   'P 1'
#
loop_
_entity.id
_entity.type
_entity.pdbx_description
1 polymer ?
#
loop_
_entity_poly.entity_id
_entity_poly.type
_entity_poly.pdbx_seq_one_letter_code
_entity_poly.pdbx_strand_id
1 'polypeptide(L)'
;MSTTMQNQLITALPNMEILKDHWMRVLYVISIFSLSYTGYVYQPDIVTSTNPLDKVSYWGTIATVAALIVTLVEVFHNIHITKRISQQAKKMLLESRRIDSASLVSESNSSLDDTNNYISVENYSVALKCFQQFRKSYARIYYTDEFTENMNALINSTELSLQKAVHTSAEAPLPKRTKNSIQKDILEIKNTLENTKPSKEH
;
A
#
# COMPACT_ATOMS: atom_id res chain seq x y z
N MET A 1 -41.27 -11.97 35.01
CA MET A 1 -40.87 -10.55 35.10
C MET A 1 -39.37 -10.41 34.75
N SER A 2 -38.93 -10.91 33.59
CA SER A 2 -37.49 -10.93 33.22
C SER A 2 -37.23 -10.90 31.69
N THR A 3 -38.27 -10.95 30.86
CA THR A 3 -38.15 -10.87 29.39
C THR A 3 -38.19 -9.44 28.85
N THR A 4 -38.69 -8.48 29.63
CA THR A 4 -38.83 -7.07 29.18
C THR A 4 -37.51 -6.28 29.27
N MET A 5 -36.55 -6.70 30.10
CA MET A 5 -35.25 -6.01 30.24
C MET A 5 -34.19 -6.44 29.22
N GLN A 6 -34.25 -7.65 28.67
CA GLN A 6 -33.31 -8.09 27.62
C GLN A 6 -33.59 -7.42 26.26
N ASN A 7 -34.84 -7.09 25.96
CA ASN A 7 -35.20 -6.41 24.71
C ASN A 7 -34.76 -4.94 24.65
N GLN A 8 -34.47 -4.28 25.78
CA GLN A 8 -33.98 -2.90 25.79
C GLN A 8 -32.46 -2.81 25.56
N LEU A 9 -31.70 -3.84 25.93
CA LEU A 9 -30.24 -3.87 25.77
C LEU A 9 -29.82 -4.14 24.31
N ILE A 10 -30.60 -4.94 23.58
CA ILE A 10 -30.32 -5.28 22.18
C ILE A 10 -30.64 -4.11 21.23
N THR A 11 -31.55 -3.21 21.61
CA THR A 11 -31.88 -2.01 20.82
C THR A 11 -30.94 -0.82 21.03
N ALA A 12 -30.15 -0.81 22.11
CA ALA A 12 -29.23 0.29 22.40
C ALA A 12 -27.87 0.15 21.68
N LEU A 13 -27.41 -1.09 21.44
CA LEU A 13 -26.16 -1.40 20.74
C LEU A 13 -26.10 -0.89 19.28
N PRO A 14 -27.12 -1.09 18.41
CA PRO A 14 -27.06 -0.59 17.04
C PRO A 14 -27.11 0.94 16.97
N ASN A 15 -27.78 1.60 17.92
CA ASN A 15 -27.88 3.06 17.95
C ASN A 15 -26.55 3.74 18.29
N MET A 16 -25.69 3.12 19.11
CA MET A 16 -24.36 3.69 19.43
C MET A 16 -23.38 3.63 18.26
N GLU A 17 -23.45 2.61 17.39
CA GLU A 17 -22.60 2.53 16.20
C GLU A 17 -23.04 3.55 15.13
N ILE A 18 -24.35 3.68 14.91
CA ILE A 18 -24.91 4.69 14.00
C ILE A 18 -24.60 6.12 14.49
N LEU A 19 -24.63 6.36 15.81
CA LEU A 19 -24.24 7.65 16.39
C LEU A 19 -22.76 7.94 16.22
N LYS A 20 -21.88 6.93 16.26
CA LYS A 20 -20.44 7.13 16.03
C LYS A 20 -20.15 7.56 14.60
N ASP A 21 -20.83 6.93 13.64
CA ASP A 21 -20.64 7.18 12.21
C ASP A 21 -21.27 8.51 11.76
N HIS A 22 -22.28 9.00 12.50
CA HIS A 22 -22.94 10.27 12.24
C HIS A 22 -22.71 11.32 13.33
N TRP A 23 -21.73 11.12 14.22
CA TRP A 23 -21.47 12.02 15.35
C TRP A 23 -21.26 13.46 14.91
N MET A 24 -20.52 13.65 13.80
CA MET A 24 -20.29 14.97 13.21
C MET A 24 -21.58 15.59 12.67
N ARG A 25 -22.52 14.78 12.16
CA ARG A 25 -23.83 15.24 11.72
C ARG A 25 -24.71 15.70 12.87
N VAL A 26 -24.71 14.92 13.94
CA VAL A 26 -25.40 15.26 15.19
C VAL A 26 -24.84 16.55 15.80
N LEU A 27 -23.51 16.71 15.79
CA LEU A 27 -22.84 17.88 16.36
C LEU A 27 -23.27 19.20 15.69
N TYR A 28 -23.32 19.27 14.35
CA TYR A 28 -23.71 20.53 13.69
C TYR A 28 -25.21 20.82 13.81
N VAL A 29 -26.08 19.80 13.86
CA VAL A 29 -27.52 20.00 14.09
C VAL A 29 -27.75 20.64 15.47
N ILE A 30 -27.03 20.16 16.48
CA ILE A 30 -27.03 20.74 17.83
C ILE A 30 -26.50 22.18 17.81
N SER A 31 -25.43 22.45 17.08
CA SER A 31 -24.87 23.80 16.93
C SER A 31 -25.85 24.78 16.30
N ILE A 32 -26.54 24.41 15.21
CA ILE A 32 -27.56 25.25 14.56
C ILE A 32 -28.72 25.51 15.52
N PHE A 33 -29.23 24.46 16.17
CA PHE A 33 -30.33 24.59 17.12
C PHE A 33 -29.97 25.53 18.28
N SER A 34 -28.75 25.41 18.79
CA SER A 34 -28.23 26.27 19.87
C SER A 34 -28.10 27.72 19.42
N LEU A 35 -27.62 27.97 18.20
CA LEU A 35 -27.45 29.31 17.64
C LEU A 35 -28.79 29.99 17.34
N SER A 36 -29.78 29.23 16.84
CA SER A 36 -31.15 29.72 16.64
C SER A 36 -31.84 30.00 17.98
N TYR A 37 -31.61 29.17 18.99
CA TYR A 37 -32.17 29.36 20.33
C TYR A 37 -31.59 30.60 21.02
N THR A 38 -30.26 30.78 21.01
CA THR A 38 -29.64 31.99 21.58
C THR A 38 -30.05 33.24 20.80
N GLY A 39 -30.11 33.16 19.46
CA GLY A 39 -30.63 34.23 18.62
C GLY A 39 -32.06 34.62 18.99
N TYR A 40 -32.94 33.65 19.27
CA TYR A 40 -34.30 33.92 19.71
C TYR A 40 -34.35 34.61 21.09
N VAL A 41 -33.54 34.14 22.05
CA VAL A 41 -33.51 34.68 23.43
C VAL A 41 -32.98 36.11 23.47
N TYR A 42 -31.94 36.43 22.70
CA TYR A 42 -31.29 37.75 22.69
C TYR A 42 -31.84 38.71 21.63
N GLN A 43 -32.77 38.27 20.78
CA GLN A 43 -33.49 39.11 19.82
C GLN A 43 -34.07 40.41 20.42
N PRO A 44 -34.74 40.41 21.60
CA PRO A 44 -35.29 41.63 22.19
C PRO A 44 -34.22 42.63 22.69
N ASP A 45 -33.03 42.16 23.07
CA ASP A 45 -31.95 43.03 23.56
C ASP A 45 -31.19 43.71 22.41
N ILE A 46 -31.16 43.09 21.23
CA ILE A 46 -30.37 43.54 20.08
C ILE A 46 -31.22 44.36 19.09
N VAL A 47 -32.50 44.02 18.92
CA VAL A 47 -33.41 44.71 18.00
C VAL A 47 -34.52 45.39 18.79
N THR A 48 -34.27 46.66 19.15
CA THR A 48 -35.23 47.49 19.89
C THR A 48 -36.29 48.15 18.98
N SER A 49 -36.06 48.15 17.65
CA SER A 49 -36.94 48.78 16.67
C SER A 49 -38.11 47.85 16.25
N THR A 50 -39.28 48.43 16.02
CA THR A 50 -40.48 47.72 15.53
C THR A 50 -40.47 47.48 14.01
N ASN A 51 -39.42 47.93 13.31
CA ASN A 51 -39.35 47.86 11.86
C ASN A 51 -39.18 46.39 11.39
N PRO A 52 -40.06 45.85 10.54
CA PRO A 52 -39.95 44.47 10.05
C PRO A 52 -38.65 44.19 9.29
N LEU A 53 -38.05 45.19 8.65
CA LEU A 53 -36.79 45.03 7.92
C LEU A 53 -35.60 44.71 8.83
N ASP A 54 -35.55 45.31 10.03
CA ASP A 54 -34.45 45.10 10.98
C ASP A 54 -34.49 43.66 11.55
N LYS A 55 -35.70 43.12 11.75
CA LYS A 55 -35.90 41.72 12.18
C LYS A 55 -35.44 40.73 11.11
N VAL A 56 -35.72 41.00 9.83
CA VAL A 56 -35.26 40.14 8.72
C VAL A 56 -33.74 40.17 8.60
N SER A 57 -33.13 41.36 8.73
CA SER A 57 -31.67 41.53 8.69
C SER A 57 -30.97 40.76 9.83
N TYR A 58 -31.54 40.78 11.04
CA TYR A 58 -31.04 40.04 12.20
C TYR A 58 -31.03 38.52 11.96
N TRP A 59 -32.16 37.95 11.52
CA TRP A 59 -32.24 36.52 11.20
C TRP A 59 -31.36 36.11 10.02
N GLY A 60 -31.22 36.98 9.01
CA GLY A 60 -30.28 36.77 7.90
C GLY A 60 -28.82 36.70 8.36
N THR A 61 -28.45 37.52 9.34
CA THR A 61 -27.10 37.52 9.91
C THR A 61 -26.84 36.24 10.72
N ILE A 62 -27.79 35.82 11.56
CA ILE A 62 -27.72 34.55 12.30
C ILE A 62 -27.59 33.36 11.35
N ALA A 63 -28.40 33.31 10.29
CA ALA A 63 -28.36 32.24 9.30
C ALA A 63 -27.00 32.18 8.59
N THR A 64 -26.44 33.33 8.24
CA THR A 64 -25.13 33.41 7.58
C THR A 64 -23.99 32.94 8.49
N VAL A 65 -24.01 33.35 9.77
CA VAL A 65 -23.02 32.89 10.77
C VAL A 65 -23.14 31.39 11.01
N ALA A 66 -24.36 30.85 11.11
CA ALA A 66 -24.60 29.42 11.24
C ALA A 66 -24.03 28.65 10.04
N ALA A 67 -24.32 29.10 8.81
CA ALA A 67 -23.82 28.49 7.58
C ALA A 67 -22.28 28.50 7.51
N LEU A 68 -21.65 29.59 7.97
CA LEU A 68 -20.19 29.70 8.02
C LEU A 68 -19.58 28.67 8.97
N ILE A 69 -20.13 28.51 10.18
CA ILE A 69 -19.64 27.54 11.16
C ILE A 69 -19.74 26.11 10.61
N VAL A 70 -20.88 25.76 10.00
CA VAL A 70 -21.06 24.43 9.39
C VAL A 70 -20.02 24.18 8.32
N THR A 71 -19.82 25.14 7.42
CA THR A 71 -18.84 25.03 6.33
C THR A 71 -17.43 24.79 6.85
N LEU A 72 -17.01 25.53 7.90
CA LEU A 72 -15.68 25.34 8.49
C LEU A 72 -15.51 23.94 9.09
N VAL A 73 -16.51 23.47 9.86
CA VAL A 73 -16.48 22.13 10.47
C VAL A 73 -16.41 21.04 9.41
N GLU A 74 -17.17 21.18 8.33
CA GLU A 74 -17.19 20.22 7.22
C GLU A 74 -15.84 20.17 6.50
N VAL A 75 -15.21 21.32 6.25
CA VAL A 75 -13.86 21.40 5.66
C VAL A 75 -12.84 20.68 6.56
N PHE A 76 -12.82 20.95 7.86
CA PHE A 76 -11.90 20.27 8.79
C PHE A 76 -12.13 18.76 8.81
N HIS A 77 -13.39 18.32 8.80
CA HIS A 77 -13.74 16.91 8.76
C HIS A 77 -13.24 16.23 7.48
N ASN A 78 -13.47 16.86 6.33
CA ASN A 78 -13.03 16.35 5.03
C ASN A 78 -11.50 16.26 4.95
N ILE A 79 -10.77 17.23 5.51
CA ILE A 79 -9.31 17.17 5.61
C ILE A 79 -8.87 15.96 6.45
N HIS A 80 -9.52 15.72 7.58
CA HIS A 80 -9.16 14.60 8.47
C HIS A 80 -9.43 13.24 7.83
N ILE A 81 -10.58 13.07 7.18
CA ILE A 81 -10.91 11.86 6.42
C ILE A 81 -9.89 11.64 5.31
N THR A 82 -9.59 12.69 4.53
CA THR A 82 -8.62 12.62 3.43
C THR A 82 -7.24 12.19 3.93
N LYS A 83 -6.77 12.74 5.06
CA LYS A 83 -5.50 12.31 5.67
C LYS A 83 -5.51 10.85 6.08
N ARG A 84 -6.61 10.35 6.66
CA ARG A 84 -6.74 8.94 7.04
C ARG A 84 -6.72 8.01 5.82
N ILE A 85 -7.47 8.36 4.78
CA ILE A 85 -7.49 7.59 3.52
C ILE A 85 -6.09 7.59 2.89
N SER A 86 -5.42 8.74 2.85
CA SER A 86 -4.05 8.85 2.32
C SER A 86 -3.06 7.99 3.10
N GLN A 87 -3.14 7.98 4.43
CA GLN A 87 -2.30 7.12 5.28
C GLN A 87 -2.57 5.64 5.04
N GLN A 88 -3.84 5.24 4.94
CA GLN A 88 -4.24 3.86 4.67
C GLN A 88 -3.79 3.41 3.28
N ALA A 89 -3.96 4.26 2.26
CA ALA A 89 -3.47 4.02 0.91
C ALA A 89 -1.95 3.88 0.87
N LYS A 90 -1.22 4.75 1.58
CA LYS A 90 0.25 4.63 1.70
C LYS A 90 0.65 3.32 2.36
N LYS A 91 -0.04 2.89 3.42
CA LYS A 91 0.21 1.61 4.08
C LYS A 91 -0.04 0.43 3.12
N MET A 92 -1.17 0.45 2.40
CA MET A 92 -1.49 -0.58 1.40
C MET A 92 -0.46 -0.63 0.26
N LEU A 93 0.01 0.52 -0.22
CA LEU A 93 1.06 0.58 -1.25
C LEU A 93 2.39 -0.01 -0.75
N LEU A 94 2.78 0.29 0.48
CA LEU A 94 3.99 -0.29 1.09
C LEU A 94 3.86 -1.81 1.25
N GLU A 95 2.70 -2.29 1.67
CA GLU A 95 2.44 -3.71 1.83
C GLU A 95 2.42 -4.45 0.48
N SER A 96 1.76 -3.88 -0.54
CA SER A 96 1.79 -4.41 -1.92
C SER A 96 3.22 -4.47 -2.45
N ARG A 97 4.00 -3.40 -2.27
CA ARG A 97 5.40 -3.37 -2.70
C ARG A 97 6.23 -4.44 -1.99
N ARG A 98 5.99 -4.69 -0.70
CA ARG A 98 6.67 -5.75 0.05
C ARG A 98 6.34 -7.13 -0.52
N ILE A 99 5.06 -7.39 -0.81
CA ILE A 99 4.60 -8.64 -1.41
C ILE A 99 5.21 -8.83 -2.81
N ASP A 100 5.19 -7.79 -3.64
CA ASP A 100 5.77 -7.84 -4.99
C ASP A 100 7.27 -8.11 -4.94
N SER A 101 8.02 -7.44 -4.05
CA SER A 101 9.45 -7.70 -3.85
C SER A 101 9.72 -9.13 -3.42
N ALA A 102 8.95 -9.66 -2.46
CA ALA A 102 9.08 -11.05 -2.03
C ALA A 102 8.75 -12.05 -3.15
N SER A 103 7.71 -11.76 -3.95
CA SER A 103 7.34 -12.56 -5.12
C SER A 103 8.46 -12.58 -6.16
N LEU A 104 9.08 -11.44 -6.45
CA LEU A 104 10.17 -11.34 -7.42
C LEU A 104 11.43 -12.11 -6.96
N VAL A 105 11.75 -12.07 -5.66
CA VAL A 105 12.85 -12.88 -5.09
C VAL A 105 12.52 -14.37 -5.21
N SER A 106 11.28 -14.77 -4.89
CA SER A 106 10.84 -16.16 -5.03
C SER A 106 10.90 -16.65 -6.48
N GLU A 107 10.46 -15.84 -7.45
CA GLU A 107 10.53 -16.15 -8.87
C GLU A 107 11.99 -16.28 -9.36
N SER A 108 12.87 -15.40 -8.87
CA SER A 108 14.30 -15.42 -9.18
C SER A 108 14.96 -16.70 -8.67
N ASN A 109 14.64 -17.11 -7.44
CA ASN A 109 15.11 -18.37 -6.87
C ASN A 109 14.59 -19.59 -7.66
N SER A 110 13.31 -19.62 -7.98
CA SER A 110 12.73 -20.70 -8.80
C SER A 110 13.42 -20.82 -10.16
N SER A 111 13.70 -19.70 -10.82
CA SER A 111 14.38 -19.68 -12.11
C SER A 111 15.83 -20.22 -12.04
N LEU A 112 16.53 -19.97 -10.94
CA LEU A 112 17.87 -20.52 -10.69
C LEU A 112 17.81 -22.02 -10.42
N ASP A 113 16.82 -22.50 -9.67
CA ASP A 113 16.61 -23.92 -9.42
C ASP A 113 16.28 -24.67 -10.72
N ASP A 114 15.42 -24.10 -11.57
CA ASP A 114 15.15 -24.64 -12.91
C ASP A 114 16.41 -24.68 -13.77
N THR A 115 17.23 -23.62 -13.74
CA THR A 115 18.51 -23.59 -14.46
C THR A 115 19.40 -24.75 -14.01
N ASN A 116 19.50 -24.99 -12.69
CA ASN A 116 20.32 -26.08 -12.15
C ASN A 116 19.79 -27.47 -12.52
N ASN A 117 18.47 -27.64 -12.54
CA ASN A 117 17.81 -28.86 -13.00
C ASN A 117 18.13 -29.13 -14.47
N TYR A 118 18.03 -28.12 -15.34
CA TYR A 118 18.32 -28.25 -16.77
C TYR A 118 19.80 -28.47 -17.08
N ILE A 119 20.72 -27.89 -16.28
CA ILE A 119 22.16 -28.22 -16.34
C ILE A 119 22.39 -29.70 -15.99
N SER A 120 21.67 -30.21 -14.98
CA SER A 120 21.84 -31.59 -14.52
C SER A 120 21.49 -32.59 -15.61
N VAL A 121 20.43 -32.34 -16.38
CA VAL A 121 20.00 -33.14 -17.55
C VAL A 121 20.67 -32.74 -18.87
N GLU A 122 21.70 -31.88 -18.82
CA GLU A 122 22.51 -31.44 -19.98
C GLU A 122 21.71 -30.68 -21.06
N ASN A 123 20.56 -30.12 -20.70
CA ASN A 123 19.77 -29.27 -21.58
C ASN A 123 20.17 -27.80 -21.42
N TYR A 124 21.34 -27.45 -21.94
CA TYR A 124 21.92 -26.12 -21.77
C TYR A 124 21.13 -25.00 -22.47
N SER A 125 20.38 -25.32 -23.53
CA SER A 125 19.53 -24.33 -24.22
C SER A 125 18.39 -23.84 -23.34
N VAL A 126 17.71 -24.76 -22.65
CA VAL A 126 16.64 -24.40 -21.71
C VAL A 126 17.21 -23.79 -20.44
N ALA A 127 18.34 -24.31 -19.94
CA ALA A 127 19.04 -23.72 -18.80
C ALA A 127 19.39 -22.24 -19.04
N LEU A 128 19.92 -21.89 -20.22
CA LEU A 128 20.22 -20.51 -20.57
C LEU A 128 18.98 -19.62 -20.58
N LYS A 129 17.84 -20.11 -21.09
CA LYS A 129 16.58 -19.34 -21.08
C LYS A 129 16.09 -19.06 -19.67
N CYS A 130 16.09 -20.07 -18.78
CA CYS A 130 15.75 -19.92 -17.37
C CYS A 130 16.69 -18.92 -16.67
N PHE A 131 17.99 -19.00 -16.96
CA PHE A 131 18.97 -18.06 -16.41
C PHE A 131 18.75 -16.62 -16.89
N GLN A 132 18.39 -16.42 -18.16
CA GLN A 132 18.04 -15.11 -18.71
C GLN A 132 16.74 -14.54 -18.11
N GLN A 133 15.78 -15.40 -17.77
CA GLN A 133 14.59 -14.99 -17.03
C GLN A 133 14.97 -14.51 -15.62
N PHE A 134 15.80 -15.27 -14.91
CA PHE A 134 16.38 -14.83 -13.64
C PHE A 134 17.04 -13.46 -13.77
N ARG A 135 17.91 -13.23 -14.77
CA ARG A 135 18.60 -11.95 -14.96
C ARG A 135 17.63 -10.78 -15.13
N LYS A 136 16.52 -10.97 -15.85
CA LYS A 136 15.47 -9.95 -16.00
C LYS A 136 14.78 -9.64 -14.67
N SER A 137 14.46 -10.67 -13.88
CA SER A 137 13.84 -10.49 -12.56
C SER A 137 14.81 -9.82 -11.58
N TYR A 138 16.08 -10.23 -11.57
CA TYR A 138 17.15 -9.62 -10.78
C TYR A 138 17.31 -8.12 -11.08
N ALA A 139 17.35 -7.73 -12.35
CA ALA A 139 17.45 -6.32 -12.75
C ALA A 139 16.25 -5.48 -12.30
N ARG A 140 15.05 -6.07 -12.19
CA ARG A 140 13.85 -5.39 -11.66
C ARG A 140 13.88 -5.18 -10.14
N ILE A 141 14.67 -5.97 -9.43
CA ILE A 141 14.81 -5.89 -7.97
C ILE A 141 15.93 -4.92 -7.59
N TYR A 142 17.10 -5.00 -8.23
CA TYR A 142 18.33 -4.33 -7.77
C TYR A 142 18.85 -3.23 -8.73
N TYR A 143 17.96 -2.44 -9.33
CA TYR A 143 18.27 -1.49 -10.41
C TYR A 143 19.30 -0.38 -10.07
N THR A 144 19.74 -0.21 -8.82
CA THR A 144 20.40 1.04 -8.39
C THR A 144 21.51 0.95 -7.34
N ASP A 145 21.95 -0.23 -6.89
CA ASP A 145 22.98 -0.31 -5.82
C ASP A 145 24.39 -0.58 -6.36
N GLU A 146 25.37 0.23 -5.93
CA GLU A 146 26.82 0.00 -6.08
C GLU A 146 27.26 -1.40 -5.61
N PHE A 147 26.48 -2.00 -4.69
CA PHE A 147 26.66 -3.37 -4.19
C PHE A 147 26.54 -4.46 -5.28
N THR A 148 26.13 -4.10 -6.50
CA THR A 148 25.88 -5.05 -7.58
C THR A 148 27.08 -5.33 -8.49
N GLU A 149 28.23 -4.64 -8.39
CA GLU A 149 29.29 -4.83 -9.40
C GLU A 149 29.88 -6.25 -9.40
N ASN A 150 30.22 -6.80 -8.22
CA ASN A 150 30.72 -8.17 -8.09
C ASN A 150 29.67 -9.22 -8.48
N MET A 151 28.41 -9.02 -8.06
CA MET A 151 27.31 -9.91 -8.38
C MET A 151 26.98 -9.89 -9.87
N ASN A 152 26.98 -8.70 -10.50
CA ASN A 152 26.79 -8.56 -11.94
C ASN A 152 27.92 -9.22 -12.72
N ALA A 153 29.17 -9.12 -12.27
CA ALA A 153 30.29 -9.82 -12.87
C ALA A 153 30.12 -11.35 -12.79
N LEU A 154 29.67 -11.87 -11.64
CA LEU A 154 29.36 -13.29 -11.46
C LEU A 154 28.20 -13.76 -12.35
N ILE A 155 27.11 -12.99 -12.41
CA ILE A 155 25.96 -13.28 -13.30
C ILE A 155 26.40 -13.28 -14.76
N ASN A 156 27.16 -12.28 -15.20
CA ASN A 156 27.62 -12.16 -16.59
C ASN A 156 28.58 -13.30 -16.98
N SER A 157 29.51 -13.66 -16.10
CA SER A 157 30.45 -14.77 -16.35
C SER A 157 29.75 -16.13 -16.36
N THR A 158 28.74 -16.31 -15.50
CA THR A 158 27.88 -17.50 -15.49
C THR A 158 27.06 -17.60 -16.78
N GLU A 159 26.45 -16.50 -17.23
CA GLU A 159 25.70 -16.47 -18.49
C GLU A 159 26.60 -16.80 -19.69
N LEU A 160 27.79 -16.22 -19.75
CA LEU A 160 28.75 -16.51 -20.81
C LEU A 160 29.18 -17.98 -20.81
N SER A 161 29.33 -18.58 -19.64
CA SER A 161 29.67 -20.00 -19.50
C SER A 161 28.51 -20.89 -19.96
N LEU A 162 27.27 -20.53 -19.66
CA LEU A 162 26.06 -21.19 -20.16
C LEU A 162 25.92 -21.04 -21.68
N GLN A 163 26.17 -19.86 -22.24
CA GLN A 163 26.16 -19.63 -23.69
C GLN A 163 27.17 -20.52 -24.41
N LYS A 164 28.39 -20.65 -23.87
CA LYS A 164 29.39 -21.59 -24.40
C LYS A 164 28.92 -23.03 -24.32
N ALA A 165 28.22 -23.41 -23.25
CA ALA A 165 27.68 -24.75 -23.07
C ALA A 165 26.56 -25.11 -24.06
N VAL A 166 25.80 -24.13 -24.56
CA VAL A 166 24.77 -24.35 -25.60
C VAL A 166 25.35 -24.91 -26.90
N HIS A 167 26.60 -24.58 -27.21
CA HIS A 167 27.28 -25.08 -28.41
C HIS A 167 27.91 -26.47 -28.24
N THR A 168 27.76 -27.11 -27.07
CA THR A 168 28.20 -28.49 -26.86
C THR A 168 27.20 -29.48 -27.47
N SER A 169 27.70 -30.58 -28.02
CA SER A 169 26.89 -31.65 -28.61
C SER A 169 27.02 -32.92 -27.78
N ALA A 170 26.13 -33.89 -28.02
CA ALA A 170 26.22 -35.21 -27.37
C ALA A 170 27.54 -35.94 -27.65
N GLU A 171 28.21 -35.62 -28.77
CA GLU A 171 29.50 -36.17 -29.17
C GLU A 171 30.68 -35.50 -28.46
N ALA A 172 30.50 -34.27 -27.96
CA ALA A 172 31.50 -33.50 -27.23
C ALA A 172 30.83 -32.78 -26.03
N PRO A 173 30.44 -33.55 -24.99
CA PRO A 173 29.74 -33.00 -23.85
C PRO A 173 30.64 -32.06 -23.04
N LEU A 174 30.01 -31.11 -22.35
CA LEU A 174 30.71 -30.19 -21.47
C LEU A 174 31.52 -30.98 -20.41
N PRO A 175 32.81 -30.67 -20.19
CA PRO A 175 33.59 -31.34 -19.16
C PRO A 175 32.93 -31.23 -17.78
N LYS A 176 32.91 -32.34 -17.03
CA LYS A 176 32.31 -32.41 -15.67
C LYS A 176 32.80 -31.30 -14.74
N ARG A 177 34.07 -30.91 -14.87
CA ARG A 177 34.68 -29.80 -14.11
C ARG A 177 33.99 -28.47 -14.39
N THR A 178 33.68 -28.19 -15.66
CA THR A 178 33.01 -26.95 -16.08
C THR A 178 31.55 -26.96 -15.63
N LYS A 179 30.86 -28.10 -15.75
CA LYS A 179 29.49 -28.28 -15.23
C LYS A 179 29.42 -27.95 -13.74
N ASN A 180 30.31 -28.54 -12.94
CA ASN A 180 30.38 -28.27 -11.49
C ASN A 180 30.72 -26.81 -11.18
N SER A 181 31.54 -26.15 -12.00
CA SER A 181 31.83 -24.72 -11.85
C SER A 181 30.57 -23.89 -12.03
N ILE A 182 29.82 -24.09 -13.12
CA ILE A 182 28.58 -23.35 -13.39
C ILE A 182 27.56 -23.56 -12.26
N GLN A 183 27.42 -24.80 -11.77
CA GLN A 183 26.51 -25.09 -10.66
C GLN A 183 26.95 -24.42 -9.34
N LYS A 184 28.26 -24.32 -9.09
CA LYS A 184 28.80 -23.60 -7.95
C LYS A 184 28.52 -22.10 -8.07
N ASP A 185 28.71 -21.51 -9.25
CA ASP A 185 28.45 -20.09 -9.50
C ASP A 185 26.96 -19.78 -9.32
N ILE A 186 26.06 -20.65 -9.79
CA ILE A 186 24.61 -20.53 -9.57
C ILE A 186 24.26 -20.59 -8.07
N LEU A 187 24.89 -21.48 -7.31
CA LEU A 187 24.67 -21.59 -5.87
C LEU A 187 25.17 -20.35 -5.13
N GLU A 188 26.30 -19.78 -5.55
CA GLU A 188 26.83 -18.53 -5.00
C GLU A 188 25.91 -17.34 -5.31
N ILE A 189 25.37 -17.27 -6.53
CA ILE A 189 24.33 -16.31 -6.91
C ILE A 189 23.10 -16.46 -6.02
N LYS A 190 22.63 -17.69 -5.81
CA LYS A 190 21.46 -17.98 -4.97
C LYS A 190 21.67 -17.55 -3.51
N ASN A 191 22.81 -17.92 -2.94
CA ASN A 191 23.17 -17.52 -1.57
C ASN A 191 23.26 -16.00 -1.45
N THR A 192 23.82 -15.32 -2.44
CA THR A 192 23.91 -13.85 -2.43
C THR A 192 22.53 -13.22 -2.52
N LEU A 193 21.64 -13.76 -3.35
CA LEU A 193 20.26 -13.29 -3.49
C LEU A 193 19.45 -13.44 -2.19
N GLU A 194 19.57 -14.58 -1.50
CA GLU A 194 18.86 -14.83 -0.23
C GLU A 194 19.37 -13.93 0.91
N ASN A 195 20.65 -13.59 0.90
CA ASN A 195 21.26 -12.74 1.92
C ASN A 195 21.13 -11.23 1.62
N THR A 196 20.80 -10.85 0.38
CA THR A 196 20.69 -9.44 -0.02
C THR A 196 19.24 -8.96 0.10
N LYS A 197 18.99 -7.98 0.98
CA LYS A 197 17.66 -7.35 1.08
C LYS A 197 17.32 -6.63 -0.24
N PRO A 198 16.11 -6.81 -0.80
CA PRO A 198 15.69 -6.09 -2.00
C PRO A 198 15.67 -4.58 -1.75
N SER A 199 16.26 -3.80 -2.66
CA SER A 199 16.49 -2.35 -2.49
C SER A 199 15.22 -1.49 -2.43
N LYS A 200 14.05 -2.07 -2.73
CA LYS A 200 12.75 -1.37 -2.72
C LYS A 200 12.16 -1.10 -1.34
N GLU A 201 12.86 -1.44 -0.25
CA GLU A 201 12.43 -1.12 1.13
C GLU A 201 12.66 0.34 1.54
N HIS A 202 13.27 1.18 0.68
CA HIS A 202 13.41 2.63 0.90
C HIS A 202 12.34 3.48 0.19
#